data_AF-A0A0B3AHI9-F1
#
_entry.id   AF-A0A0B3AHI9-F1
#
_cell.length_a   1.000
_cell.length_b   1.000
_cell.length_c   1.000
_cell.angle_alpha   90.00
_cell.angle_beta   90.00
_cell.angle_gamma   90.00
#
_symmetry.space_group_name_H-M   'P 1'
#
loop_
_entity.id
_entity.type
_entity.pdbx_description
1 polymer ?
#
loop_
_entity_poly.entity_id
_entity_poly.type
_entity_poly.pdbx_seq_one_letter_code
_entity_poly.pdbx_strand_id
1 'polypeptide(L)'
;MQKTKKEFDKKRGWDRHRASNVFVHLVEELGEIGRHINYEEGYKEKGKNSPDINRKELEREFAQTLMLLLQLANHYEVDLQSAFAGELKIMEKRFQK
;
A
#
# COMPACT_ATOMS: atom_id res chain seq x y z
N MET A 1 -6.54 -11.87 3.73
CA MET A 1 -5.34 -11.29 3.07
C MET A 1 -4.11 -11.27 3.97
N GLN A 2 -4.18 -10.71 5.18
CA GLN A 2 -3.03 -10.60 6.09
C GLN A 2 -2.36 -11.96 6.42
N LYS A 3 -3.14 -12.98 6.77
CA LYS A 3 -2.65 -14.36 6.99
C LYS A 3 -1.94 -14.94 5.76
N THR A 4 -2.56 -14.81 4.58
CA THR A 4 -2.00 -15.27 3.31
C THR A 4 -0.64 -14.61 3.02
N LYS A 5 -0.52 -13.28 3.26
CA LYS A 5 0.76 -12.56 3.11
C LYS A 5 1.80 -13.05 4.12
N LYS A 6 1.40 -13.25 5.39
CA LYS A 6 2.30 -13.76 6.44
C LYS A 6 2.90 -15.11 6.06
N GLU A 7 2.09 -16.03 5.54
CA GLU A 7 2.54 -17.35 5.09
C GLU A 7 3.45 -17.25 3.85
N PHE A 8 3.11 -16.38 2.90
CA PHE A 8 3.92 -16.13 1.71
C PHE A 8 5.33 -15.61 2.08
N ASP A 9 5.41 -14.67 3.03
CA ASP A 9 6.66 -14.07 3.48
C ASP A 9 7.53 -15.06 4.24
N LYS A 10 6.93 -15.82 5.17
CA LYS A 10 7.63 -16.87 5.93
C LYS A 10 8.26 -17.92 5.03
N LYS A 11 7.55 -18.37 3.99
CA LYS A 11 8.08 -19.34 3.02
C LYS A 11 9.31 -18.84 2.26
N ARG A 12 9.52 -17.51 2.21
CA ARG A 12 10.63 -16.87 1.50
C ARG A 12 11.67 -16.25 2.44
N GLY A 13 11.46 -16.34 3.76
CA GLY A 13 12.29 -15.66 4.75
C GLY A 13 12.17 -14.13 4.74
N TRP A 14 11.16 -13.57 4.07
CA TRP A 14 10.96 -12.12 3.94
C TRP A 14 10.40 -11.50 5.22
N ASP A 15 9.86 -12.32 6.13
CA ASP A 15 9.47 -11.91 7.48
C ASP A 15 10.65 -11.40 8.32
N ARG A 16 11.89 -11.70 7.89
CA ARG A 16 13.13 -11.24 8.52
C ARG A 16 13.67 -9.92 7.95
N HIS A 17 13.05 -9.38 6.90
CA HIS A 17 13.44 -8.07 6.38
C HIS A 17 13.28 -7.00 7.46
N ARG A 18 14.23 -6.08 7.55
CA ARG A 18 14.15 -4.94 8.47
C ARG A 18 12.91 -4.11 8.13
N ALA A 19 12.09 -3.81 9.14
CA ALA A 19 10.89 -2.99 8.95
C ALA A 19 11.18 -1.63 8.30
N SER A 20 12.33 -1.02 8.60
CA SER A 20 12.80 0.21 7.95
C SER A 20 12.90 0.08 6.43
N ASN A 21 13.38 -1.06 5.93
CA ASN A 21 13.53 -1.27 4.49
C ASN A 21 12.17 -1.50 3.85
N VAL A 22 11.31 -2.32 4.49
CA VAL A 22 9.93 -2.53 4.02
C VAL A 22 9.16 -1.20 3.97
N PHE A 23 9.38 -0.32 4.95
CA PHE A 23 8.77 1.01 4.99
C PHE A 23 9.28 1.93 3.86
N VAL A 24 10.58 1.97 3.60
CA VAL A 24 11.13 2.75 2.48
C VAL A 24 10.53 2.28 1.15
N HIS A 25 10.46 0.97 0.92
CA HIS A 25 9.83 0.42 -0.28
C HIS A 25 8.33 0.76 -0.35
N LEU A 26 7.62 0.77 0.78
CA LEU A 26 6.21 1.19 0.81
C LEU A 26 6.04 2.64 0.33
N VAL A 27 6.94 3.54 0.75
CA VAL A 27 6.92 4.94 0.33
C VAL A 27 7.22 5.08 -1.17
N GLU A 28 8.13 4.25 -1.71
CA GLU A 28 8.41 4.20 -3.15
C GLU A 28 7.15 3.82 -3.95
N GLU A 29 6.46 2.73 -3.58
CA GLU A 29 5.23 2.29 -4.26
C GLU A 29 4.08 3.32 -4.15
N LEU A 30 3.97 4.02 -3.00
CA LEU A 30 3.04 5.15 -2.85
C LEU A 30 3.38 6.32 -3.79
N GLY A 31 4.68 6.55 -4.03
CA GLY A 31 5.17 7.56 -4.97
C GLY A 31 4.83 7.22 -6.43
N GLU A 32 4.84 5.93 -6.79
CA GLU A 32 4.39 5.44 -8.10
C GLU A 32 2.89 5.73 -8.30
N ILE A 33 2.04 5.36 -7.32
CA ILE A 33 0.59 5.69 -7.35
C ILE A 33 0.38 7.20 -7.47
N GLY A 34 1.10 7.99 -6.67
CA GLY A 34 1.02 9.46 -6.72
C GLY A 34 1.43 10.03 -8.09
N ARG A 35 2.34 9.38 -8.81
CA ARG A 35 2.70 9.79 -10.17
C ARG A 35 1.56 9.55 -11.15
N HIS A 36 0.87 8.42 -11.03
CA HIS A 36 -0.31 8.12 -11.83
C HIS A 36 -1.42 9.15 -11.60
N ILE A 37 -1.73 9.46 -10.34
CA ILE A 37 -2.74 10.48 -9.97
C ILE A 37 -2.38 11.84 -10.59
N ASN A 38 -1.14 12.31 -10.41
CA ASN A 38 -0.70 13.61 -10.96
C ASN A 38 -0.82 13.70 -12.49
N TYR A 39 -0.69 12.57 -13.18
CA TYR A 39 -0.85 12.54 -14.63
C TYR A 39 -2.33 12.52 -15.03
N GLU A 40 -3.18 11.76 -14.33
CA GLU A 40 -4.64 11.77 -14.56
C GLU A 40 -5.25 13.16 -14.30
N GLU A 41 -4.77 13.87 -13.28
CA GLU A 41 -5.22 15.22 -12.92
C GLU A 41 -4.62 16.33 -13.82
N GLY A 42 -3.74 15.98 -14.76
CA GLY A 42 -3.12 16.94 -15.68
C GLY A 42 -2.08 17.87 -15.03
N TYR A 43 -1.63 17.57 -13.81
CA TYR A 43 -0.57 18.32 -13.13
C TYR A 43 0.80 18.15 -13.81
N LYS A 44 1.06 16.99 -14.42
CA LYS A 44 2.21 16.77 -15.29
C LYS A 44 1.73 16.68 -16.74
N GLU A 45 2.27 17.54 -17.61
CA GLU A 45 1.99 17.48 -19.05
C GLU A 45 2.40 16.11 -19.62
N LYS A 46 1.60 15.62 -20.58
CA LYS A 46 1.95 14.47 -21.42
C LYS A 46 3.11 14.85 -22.34
N GLY A 47 4.33 14.88 -21.81
CA GLY A 47 5.55 15.05 -22.60
C GLY A 47 5.77 13.87 -23.54
N LYS A 48 6.63 14.02 -24.55
CA LYS A 48 7.01 12.95 -25.49
C LYS A 48 7.60 11.70 -24.83
N ASN A 49 8.03 11.80 -23.56
CA ASN A 49 8.57 10.71 -22.73
C ASN A 49 7.67 10.37 -21.53
N SER A 50 6.42 10.85 -21.52
CA SER A 50 5.50 10.48 -20.45
C SER A 50 5.19 8.99 -20.55
N PRO A 51 5.37 8.21 -19.47
CA PRO A 51 4.98 6.82 -19.47
C PRO A 51 3.49 6.75 -19.79
N ASP A 52 3.15 5.84 -20.71
CA ASP A 52 1.76 5.55 -21.01
C ASP A 52 1.09 5.15 -19.68
N ILE A 53 -0.01 5.80 -19.28
CA ILE A 53 -0.73 5.34 -18.09
C ILE A 53 -1.30 3.98 -18.42
N ASN A 54 -0.58 2.94 -18.03
CA ASN A 54 -1.05 1.59 -18.10
C ASN A 54 -1.84 1.31 -16.81
N ARG A 55 -3.17 1.24 -16.92
CA ARG A 55 -4.05 0.92 -15.78
C ARG A 55 -3.67 -0.38 -15.06
N LYS A 56 -2.99 -1.32 -15.75
CA LYS A 56 -2.47 -2.54 -15.13
C LYS A 56 -1.29 -2.28 -14.19
N GLU A 57 -0.45 -1.27 -14.48
CA GLU A 57 0.65 -0.89 -13.59
C GLU A 57 0.08 -0.24 -12.32
N LEU A 58 -0.93 0.62 -12.44
CA LEU A 58 -1.59 1.21 -11.27
C LEU A 58 -2.21 0.15 -10.35
N GLU A 59 -2.92 -0.84 -10.89
CA GLU A 59 -3.46 -1.96 -10.11
C GLU A 59 -2.34 -2.70 -9.35
N ARG A 60 -1.21 -2.91 -10.03
CA ARG A 60 -0.05 -3.61 -9.47
C ARG A 60 0.62 -2.80 -8.36
N GLU A 61 0.77 -1.49 -8.51
CA GLU A 61 1.32 -0.60 -7.49
C GLU A 61 0.44 -0.55 -6.23
N PHE A 62 -0.89 -0.52 -6.38
CA PHE A 62 -1.82 -0.67 -5.26
C PHE A 62 -1.65 -2.02 -4.56
N ALA A 63 -1.48 -3.10 -5.31
CA ALA A 63 -1.22 -4.43 -4.75
C ALA A 63 0.12 -4.49 -4.00
N GLN A 64 1.20 -3.92 -4.57
CA GLN A 64 2.52 -3.85 -3.93
C GLN A 64 2.47 -3.04 -2.64
N THR A 65 1.85 -1.85 -2.68
CA THR A 65 1.59 -1.00 -1.52
C THR A 65 0.87 -1.77 -0.41
N LEU A 66 -0.23 -2.44 -0.74
CA LEU A 66 -0.98 -3.23 0.23
C LEU A 66 -0.17 -4.40 0.78
N MET A 67 0.58 -5.11 -0.06
CA MET A 67 1.45 -6.21 0.37
C MET A 67 2.52 -5.76 1.35
N LEU A 68 3.17 -4.61 1.12
CA LEU A 68 4.19 -4.04 2.00
C LEU A 68 3.57 -3.58 3.33
N LEU A 69 2.38 -2.94 3.29
CA LEU A 69 1.65 -2.58 4.50
C LEU A 69 1.26 -3.81 5.34
N LEU A 70 0.76 -4.86 4.70
CA LEU A 70 0.44 -6.13 5.36
C LEU A 70 1.70 -6.77 5.99
N GLN A 71 2.86 -6.66 5.34
CA GLN A 71 4.13 -7.15 5.87
C GLN A 71 4.54 -6.40 7.13
N LEU A 72 4.45 -5.07 7.13
CA LEU A 72 4.72 -4.25 8.32
C LEU A 72 3.76 -4.58 9.46
N ALA A 73 2.45 -4.67 9.17
CA ALA A 73 1.47 -5.03 10.19
C ALA A 73 1.75 -6.41 10.78
N ASN A 74 2.13 -7.39 9.95
CA ASN A 74 2.53 -8.71 10.42
C ASN A 74 3.82 -8.69 11.26
N HIS A 75 4.79 -7.83 10.91
CA HIS A 75 6.04 -7.66 11.65
C HIS A 75 5.79 -7.10 13.06
N TYR A 76 4.87 -6.15 13.19
CA TYR A 76 4.48 -5.54 14.47
C TYR A 76 3.31 -6.26 15.16
N GLU A 77 2.90 -7.42 14.65
CA GLU A 77 1.79 -8.22 15.21
C GLU A 77 0.46 -7.47 15.34
N VAL A 78 0.22 -6.51 14.43
CA VAL A 78 -1.02 -5.73 14.37
C VAL A 78 -2.11 -6.53 13.68
N ASP A 79 -3.24 -6.76 14.36
CA ASP A 79 -4.47 -7.25 13.73
C ASP A 79 -5.16 -6.11 12.97
N LEU A 80 -4.93 -6.06 11.65
CA LEU A 80 -5.49 -5.00 10.81
C LEU A 80 -7.01 -5.09 10.68
N GLN A 81 -7.60 -6.28 10.78
CA GLN A 81 -9.05 -6.43 10.67
C GLN A 81 -9.74 -5.77 11.87
N SER A 82 -9.24 -6.07 13.07
CA SER A 82 -9.74 -5.48 14.30
C SER A 82 -9.45 -3.99 14.39
N ALA A 83 -8.23 -3.57 13.99
CA ALA A 83 -7.85 -2.15 13.97
C ALA A 83 -8.73 -1.32 13.02
N PHE A 84 -8.97 -1.82 11.79
CA PHE A 84 -9.84 -1.16 10.82
C PHE A 84 -11.29 -1.05 11.31
N ALA A 85 -11.85 -2.12 11.88
CA ALA A 85 -13.19 -2.11 12.45
C ALA A 85 -13.32 -1.13 13.64
N GLY A 86 -12.26 -1.00 14.45
CA GLY A 86 -12.19 -0.01 15.53
C GLY A 86 -12.21 1.41 14.99
N GLU A 87 -11.40 1.71 13.98
CA GLU A 87 -11.31 3.04 13.38
C GLU A 87 -12.62 3.46 12.71
N LEU A 88 -13.30 2.55 12.00
CA LEU A 88 -14.62 2.84 11.41
C LEU A 88 -15.63 3.30 12.47
N LYS A 89 -15.68 2.64 13.62
CA LYS A 89 -16.58 3.05 14.73
C LYS A 89 -16.23 4.42 15.28
N ILE A 90 -14.94 4.79 15.30
CA ILE A 90 -14.50 6.12 15.71
C ILE A 90 -14.95 7.16 14.67
N MET A 91 -14.75 6.88 13.38
CA MET A 91 -15.16 7.77 12.29
C MET A 91 -16.68 7.96 12.24
N GLU A 92 -17.47 6.90 12.42
CA GLU A 92 -18.93 6.98 12.50
C GLU A 92 -19.40 7.88 13.64
N LYS A 93 -18.77 7.79 14.82
CA LYS A 93 -19.06 8.68 15.95
C LYS A 93 -18.63 10.12 15.70
N ARG A 94 -17.50 10.32 15.01
CA ARG A 94 -16.93 11.64 14.74
C ARG A 94 -17.73 12.41 13.67
N PHE A 95 -18.27 11.69 12.68
CA PHE A 95 -18.97 12.26 11.54
C PHE A 95 -20.44 11.79 11.49
N GLN A 96 -21.11 11.73 12.65
CA GLN A 96 -22.54 11.44 12.71
C GLN A 96 -23.31 12.39 11.79
N LYS A 97 -24.09 11.82 10.87
CA LYS A 97 -25.01 12.56 10.00
C LYS A 97 -26.21 13.10 10.77
#